data_AF-A0A4P2SMG0-F1
#
_entry.id   AF-A0A4P2SMG0-F1
#
_cell.length_a   1.000
_cell.length_b   1.000
_cell.length_c   1.000
_cell.angle_alpha   90.00
_cell.angle_beta   90.00
_cell.angle_gamma   90.00
#
_symmetry.space_group_name_H-M   'P 1'
#
loop_
_entity.id
_entity.type
_entity.pdbx_description
1 polymer ?
#
loop_
_entity_poly.entity_id
_entity_poly.type
_entity_poly.pdbx_seq_one_letter_code
_entity_poly.pdbx_strand_id
1 'polypeptide(L)' 'MCTTKLKDHLDAKLSVLDYLAYYNSKRPHSVLGYLSPMQFERIPLINVS' A
#
# COMPACT_ATOMS: atom_id res chain seq x y z
N MET A 1 -14.24 6.54 -15.78
CA MET A 1 -13.74 6.67 -14.40
C MET A 1 -14.75 6.00 -13.48
N CYS A 2 -14.35 4.97 -12.74
CA CYS A 2 -15.26 4.29 -11.81
C CYS A 2 -15.34 5.13 -10.52
N THR A 3 -16.39 5.93 -10.36
CA THR A 3 -16.66 6.65 -9.12
C THR A 3 -17.29 5.67 -8.15
N THR A 4 -16.49 5.02 -7.31
CA THR A 4 -17.01 4.29 -6.14
C THR A 4 -17.75 5.29 -5.25
N LYS A 5 -19.08 5.30 -5.34
CA LYS A 5 -19.92 6.11 -4.45
C LYS A 5 -19.93 5.43 -3.09
N LEU A 6 -19.26 6.06 -2.13
CA LEU A 6 -19.30 5.69 -0.71
C LEU A 6 -20.64 6.18 -0.15
N LYS A 7 -21.36 5.32 0.58
CA LYS A 7 -22.75 5.60 0.96
C LYS A 7 -22.85 6.44 2.22
N ASP A 8 -21.96 6.19 3.18
CA ASP A 8 -21.91 6.90 4.46
C ASP A 8 -20.45 7.09 4.94
N HIS A 9 -20.29 7.73 6.10
CA HIS A 9 -18.99 8.00 6.70
C HIS A 9 -18.23 6.72 7.09
N LEU A 10 -18.94 5.65 7.45
CA LEU A 10 -18.31 4.37 7.80
C LEU A 10 -17.71 3.72 6.55
N ASP A 11 -18.47 3.67 5.45
CA ASP A 11 -17.99 3.21 4.15
C ASP A 11 -16.75 3.99 3.71
N ALA A 12 -16.76 5.32 3.87
CA ALA A 12 -15.62 6.16 3.54
C ALA A 12 -14.38 5.79 4.37
N LYS A 13 -14.55 5.62 5.68
CA LYS A 13 -13.45 5.20 6.58
C LYS A 13 -12.89 3.83 6.20
N LEU A 14 -13.76 2.87 5.89
CA LEU A 14 -13.35 1.52 5.46
C LEU A 14 -12.57 1.58 4.14
N SER A 15 -13.03 2.37 3.17
CA SER A 15 -12.33 2.51 1.88
C SER A 15 -10.90 3.05 2.03
N VAL A 16 -10.68 3.96 2.99
CA VAL A 16 -9.34 4.49 3.30
C VAL A 16 -8.46 3.40 3.91
N LEU A 17 -9.00 2.62 4.86
CA LEU A 17 -8.26 1.51 5.48
C LEU A 17 -7.91 0.42 4.46
N ASP A 18 -8.85 0.06 3.59
CA ASP A 18 -8.62 -0.90 2.51
C ASP A 18 -7.51 -0.42 1.56
N TYR A 19 -7.55 0.87 1.20
CA TYR A 19 -6.51 1.46 0.37
C TYR A 19 -5.14 1.45 1.05
N LEU A 20 -5.06 1.82 2.34
CA LEU A 20 -3.82 1.79 3.11
C LEU A 20 -3.26 0.36 3.21
N ALA A 21 -4.11 -0.62 3.48
CA ALA A 21 -3.72 -2.02 3.53
C ALA A 21 -3.17 -2.50 2.17
N TYR A 22 -3.86 -2.16 1.06
CA TYR A 22 -3.39 -2.47 -0.29
C TYR A 22 -2.06 -1.76 -0.60
N TYR A 23 -1.95 -0.47 -0.32
CA TYR A 23 -0.77 0.33 -0.62
C TYR A 23 0.48 -0.25 0.08
N ASN A 24 0.40 -0.48 1.39
CA ASN A 24 1.53 -0.94 2.16
C ASN A 24 1.91 -2.41 1.85
N SER A 25 0.93 -3.27 1.58
CA SER A 25 1.19 -4.71 1.40
C SER A 25 1.46 -5.13 -0.04
N LYS A 26 0.82 -4.48 -1.03
CA LYS A 26 0.73 -4.98 -2.41
C LYS A 26 1.12 -3.98 -3.49
N ARG A 27 1.08 -2.67 -3.24
CA ARG A 27 1.36 -1.68 -4.30
C ARG A 27 2.84 -1.70 -4.66
N PRO A 28 3.22 -1.99 -5.93
CA PRO A 28 4.60 -1.91 -6.35
C PRO A 28 5.04 -0.44 -6.52
N HIS A 29 6.24 -0.12 -6.06
CA HIS A 29 6.85 1.20 -6.21
C HIS A 29 8.13 1.15 -7.03
N SER A 30 8.22 1.93 -8.11
CA SER A 30 9.41 1.97 -8.97
C SER A 30 10.69 2.33 -8.21
N VAL A 31 10.60 3.23 -7.23
CA VAL A 31 11.72 3.62 -6.36
C VAL A 31 12.22 2.47 -5.48
N LEU A 32 11.36 1.50 -5.16
CA LEU A 32 11.68 0.32 -4.36
C LEU A 32 11.99 -0.91 -5.23
N GLY A 33 12.24 -0.73 -6.53
CA GLY A 33 12.46 -1.84 -7.45
C GLY A 33 11.20 -2.66 -7.74
N TYR A 34 10.03 -2.00 -7.75
CA TYR A 34 8.70 -2.60 -7.90
C TYR A 34 8.28 -3.53 -6.76
N LEU A 35 8.91 -3.39 -5.60
CA LEU A 35 8.45 -4.01 -4.35
C LEU A 35 7.39 -3.13 -3.67
N SER A 36 6.54 -3.76 -2.88
CA SER A 36 5.68 -3.04 -1.94
C SER A 36 6.47 -2.54 -0.73
N PRO A 37 5.97 -1.53 0.00
CA PRO A 37 6.65 -1.03 1.19
C PRO A 37 6.98 -2.14 2.19
N MET A 38 6.02 -3.01 2.50
CA MET A 38 6.24 -4.15 3.40
C MET A 38 7.25 -5.18 2.85
N GLN A 39 7.34 -5.36 1.54
CA GLN A 39 8.36 -6.25 0.96
C GLN A 39 9.75 -5.64 1.09
N PHE A 40 9.87 -4.34 0.83
CA PHE A 40 11.12 -3.61 0.93
C PHE A 40 11.68 -3.61 2.36
N GLU A 41 10.84 -3.39 3.37
CA GLU A 41 11.22 -3.43 4.80
C GLU A 41 11.76 -4.81 5.24
N ARG A 42 11.40 -5.88 4.53
CA ARG A 42 11.84 -7.26 4.82
C ARG A 42 13.15 -7.63 4.17
N ILE A 43 13.69 -6.79 3.28
CA ILE A 43 15.00 -7.01 2.69
C ILE A 43 16.04 -6.81 3.78
N PRO A 44 16.85 -7.84 4.10
CA PRO A 44 17.93 -7.67 5.04
C PRO A 44 18.90 -6.60 4.52
N LEU A 45 19.30 -5.67 5.38
CA LEU A 45 20.45 -4.81 5.10
C LEU A 45 21.69 -5.69 5.14
N ILE A 46 22.03 -6.29 3.99
CA ILE A 46 23.28 -7.02 3.85
C ILE A 46 24.37 -5.95 3.94
N ASN A 47 25.22 -6.07 4.97
CA ASN A 47 26.26 -5.12 5.34
C ASN A 47 26.82 -4.36 4.13
N VAL A 48 26.54 -3.06 4.10
CA VAL A 48 27.31 -2.11 3.29
C VAL A 48 28.75 -2.24 3.78
N SER A 49 29.55 -3.03 3.06
CA SER A 49 30.96 -3.28 3.33
C SER A 49 31.80 -2.10 2.91
#